data_AF-G0GFL9-F1
#
_entry.id   AF-G0GFL9-F1
#
_cell.length_a   1.000
_cell.length_b   1.000
_cell.length_c   1.000
_cell.angle_alpha   90.00
_cell.angle_beta   90.00
_cell.angle_gamma   90.00
#
_symmetry.space_group_name_H-M   'P 1'
#
loop_
_entity.id
_entity.type
_entity.pdbx_description
1 polymer ?
#
loop_
_entity_poly.entity_id
_entity_poly.type
_entity_poly.pdbx_seq_one_letter_code
_entity_poly.pdbx_strand_id
1 'polypeptide(L)' 'MVAILIGLLLVAGGLYCVLPLAWTLGWWEDFLVLLRGGVPFLLFLVGLIAILVGLADIKDRAETRKLERERASRES' A
#
# COMPACT_ATOMS: atom_id res chain seq x y z
N MET A 1 33.15 6.56 0.86
CA MET A 1 33.14 5.43 -0.11
C MET A 1 32.78 4.11 0.53
N VAL A 2 33.36 3.77 1.69
CA VAL A 2 33.07 2.53 2.45
C VAL A 2 31.59 2.35 2.79
N ALA A 3 30.87 3.41 3.17
CA ALA A 3 29.44 3.31 3.50
C ALA A 3 28.55 2.88 2.31
N ILE A 4 28.87 3.32 1.10
CA ILE A 4 28.12 2.94 -0.11
C ILE A 4 28.39 1.46 -0.44
N LEU A 5 29.64 1.01 -0.28
CA LEU A 5 30.01 -0.39 -0.47
C LEU A 5 29.31 -1.29 0.54
N ILE A 6 29.31 -0.91 1.82
CA ILE A 6 28.59 -1.66 2.87
C ILE A 6 27.09 -1.68 2.57
N GLY A 7 26.49 -0.54 2.24
CA GLY A 7 25.07 -0.46 1.88
C GLY A 7 24.73 -1.37 0.69
N LEU A 8 25.55 -1.37 -0.36
CA LEU A 8 25.37 -2.23 -1.52
C LEU A 8 25.50 -3.72 -1.16
N LEU A 9 26.46 -4.06 -0.28
CA LEU A 9 26.66 -5.43 0.19
C LEU A 9 25.48 -5.93 1.03
N LEU A 10 24.91 -5.07 1.87
CA LEU A 10 23.71 -5.38 2.65
C LEU A 10 22.48 -5.56 1.76
N VAL A 11 22.30 -4.71 0.75
CA VAL A 11 21.21 -4.85 -0.22
C VAL A 11 21.35 -6.14 -1.04
N ALA A 12 22.56 -6.43 -1.54
CA ALA A 12 22.85 -7.65 -2.29
C ALA A 12 22.69 -8.90 -1.41
N GLY A 13 23.15 -8.87 -0.16
CA GLY A 13 22.99 -9.96 0.81
C GLY A 13 21.52 -10.19 1.18
N GLY A 14 20.75 -9.11 1.41
CA GLY A 14 19.31 -9.20 1.64
C GLY A 14 18.56 -9.80 0.44
N LEU A 15 18.89 -9.34 -0.77
CA LEU A 15 18.35 -9.93 -2.01
C LEU A 15 18.74 -11.41 -2.14
N TYR A 16 19.98 -11.78 -1.83
CA TYR A 16 20.45 -13.17 -1.90
C TYR A 16 19.72 -14.09 -0.91
N CYS A 17 19.45 -13.61 0.31
CA CYS A 17 18.68 -14.37 1.32
C CYS A 17 17.21 -14.56 0.92
N VAL A 18 16.63 -13.58 0.23
CA VAL A 18 15.21 -13.61 -0.19
C VAL A 18 15.03 -14.34 -1.53
N LEU A 19 16.08 -14.47 -2.36
CA LEU A 19 15.93 -15.08 -3.69
C LEU A 19 15.59 -16.58 -3.60
N PRO A 20 14.56 -17.09 -4.30
CA PRO A 20 14.15 -18.49 -4.26
C PRO A 20 15.02 -19.38 -5.17
N LEU A 21 16.34 -19.35 -4.97
CA LEU A 21 17.28 -20.20 -5.70
C LEU A 21 17.64 -21.44 -4.87
N ALA A 22 17.74 -22.60 -5.51
CA ALA A 22 18.06 -23.87 -4.84
C ALA A 22 19.42 -23.91 -4.08
N TRP A 23 20.28 -22.89 -4.27
CA TRP A 23 21.59 -22.74 -3.62
C TRP A 23 21.63 -21.65 -2.53
N THR A 24 20.50 -21.02 -2.19
CA THR A 24 20.42 -20.01 -1.12
C THR A 24 20.12 -20.63 0.25
N LEU A 25 20.22 -19.83 1.33
CA LEU A 25 19.96 -20.24 2.72
C LEU A 25 18.50 -20.68 2.99
N GLY A 26 17.60 -20.60 2.00
CA GLY A 26 16.21 -21.08 2.13
C GLY A 26 15.27 -20.14 2.88
N TRP A 27 15.71 -18.93 3.25
CA TRP A 27 14.95 -17.96 4.04
C TRP A 27 13.74 -17.36 3.30
N TRP A 28 13.58 -17.68 2.02
CA TRP A 28 12.40 -17.32 1.23
C TRP A 28 11.10 -17.84 1.85
N GLU A 29 11.10 -19.06 2.40
CA GLU A 29 9.87 -19.62 3.00
C GLU A 29 9.50 -18.88 4.30
N ASP A 30 10.45 -18.62 5.20
CA ASP A 30 10.22 -17.83 6.41
C ASP A 30 9.78 -16.39 6.09
N PHE A 31 10.36 -15.79 5.04
CA PHE A 31 9.95 -14.48 4.54
C PHE A 31 8.51 -14.50 4.02
N LEU A 32 8.13 -15.53 3.26
CA LEU A 32 6.75 -15.70 2.79
C LEU A 32 5.77 -15.92 3.96
N VAL A 33 6.17 -16.62 5.02
CA VAL A 33 5.34 -16.79 6.22
C VAL A 33 5.11 -15.45 6.93
N LEU A 34 6.17 -14.65 7.09
CA LEU A 34 6.08 -13.30 7.65
C LEU A 34 5.19 -12.40 6.78
N LEU A 35 5.39 -12.43 5.47
CA LEU A 35 4.61 -11.64 4.51
C LEU A 35 3.15 -12.08 4.51
N ARG A 36 2.88 -13.38 4.54
CA ARG A 36 1.53 -13.95 4.62
C ARG A 36 0.83 -13.63 5.94
N GLY A 37 1.57 -13.35 7.01
CA GLY A 37 1.01 -12.82 8.26
C GLY A 37 0.76 -11.31 8.22
N GLY A 38 1.71 -10.52 7.72
CA GLY A 38 1.65 -9.05 7.73
C GLY A 38 0.77 -8.45 6.64
N VAL A 39 0.79 -9.02 5.44
CA VAL A 39 0.00 -8.54 4.29
C VAL A 39 -1.50 -8.52 4.56
N PRO A 40 -2.17 -9.59 5.03
CA PRO A 40 -3.61 -9.55 5.23
C PRO A 40 -4.03 -8.52 6.27
N PHE A 41 -3.21 -8.29 7.31
CA PHE A 41 -3.47 -7.26 8.30
C PHE A 41 -3.39 -5.85 7.70
N LEU A 42 -2.32 -5.56 6.93
CA LEU A 42 -2.18 -4.29 6.22
C LEU A 42 -3.29 -4.10 5.17
N LEU A 43 -3.64 -5.15 4.44
CA LEU A 43 -4.71 -5.12 3.43
C LEU A 43 -6.06 -4.80 4.07
N PHE A 44 -6.34 -5.40 5.24
CA PHE A 44 -7.57 -5.14 5.99
C PHE A 44 -7.59 -3.69 6.49
N LEU A 45 -6.49 -3.21 7.06
CA LEU A 45 -6.40 -1.86 7.61
C LEU A 45 -6.53 -0.80 6.51
N VAL A 46 -5.77 -0.95 5.42
CA VAL A 46 -5.84 -0.05 4.26
C VAL A 46 -7.20 -0.15 3.58
N GLY A 47 -7.77 -1.34 3.43
CA GLY A 47 -9.09 -1.56 2.87
C GLY A 47 -10.19 -0.87 3.68
N LEU A 48 -10.14 -0.98 5.01
CA LEU A 48 -11.09 -0.30 5.89
C LEU A 48 -10.99 1.23 5.77
N ILE A 49 -9.77 1.76 5.76
CA ILE A 49 -9.54 3.21 5.55
C ILE A 49 -10.06 3.64 4.17
N ALA A 50 -9.82 2.86 3.12
CA ALA A 50 -10.27 3.17 1.77
C ALA A 50 -11.80 3.23 1.66
N ILE A 51 -12.52 2.34 2.34
CA ILE A 51 -14.00 2.37 2.40
C ILE A 51 -14.49 3.65 3.07
N LEU A 52 -13.91 4.04 4.21
CA LEU A 52 -14.30 5.24 4.94
C LEU A 52 -14.06 6.52 4.11
N VAL A 53 -12.90 6.62 3.46
CA VAL A 53 -12.56 7.75 2.58
C VAL A 53 -13.46 7.77 1.36
N GLY A 54 -13.70 6.61 0.72
CA GLY A 54 -14.57 6.51 -0.45
C GLY A 54 -16.02 6.91 -0.18
N LEU A 55 -16.58 6.51 0.98
CA LEU A 55 -17.92 6.92 1.39
C LEU A 55 -18.03 8.43 1.64
N ALA A 56 -17.00 9.02 2.25
CA ALA A 56 -16.94 10.47 2.47
C ALA A 56 -16.85 11.24 1.15
N ASP A 57 -15.98 10.81 0.22
CA ASP A 57 -15.81 11.45 -1.10
C ASP A 57 -17.10 11.39 -1.94
N ILE A 58 -17.80 10.24 -1.93
CA ILE A 58 -19.07 10.08 -2.66
C ILE A 58 -20.14 11.02 -2.12
N LYS A 59 -20.26 11.13 -0.79
CA LYS A 59 -21.27 11.99 -0.16
C LYS A 59 -20.97 13.47 -0.45
N ASP A 60 -19.72 13.87 -0.33
CA ASP A 60 -19.27 15.23 -0.63
C ASP A 60 -19.58 15.61 -2.08
N ARG A 61 -19.21 14.76 -3.06
CA ARG A 61 -19.52 14.98 -4.48
C ARG A 61 -21.02 15.06 -4.78
N ALA A 62 -21.84 14.28 -4.10
CA ALA A 62 -23.29 14.30 -4.29
C ALA A 62 -23.90 15.61 -3.78
N GLU A 63 -23.38 16.13 -2.68
CA GLU A 63 -23.83 17.38 -2.06
C GLU A 63 -23.40 18.60 -2.90
N THR A 64 -22.15 18.64 -3.37
CA THR A 64 -21.68 19.69 -4.28
C THR A 64 -22.53 19.76 -5.55
N ARG A 65 -22.82 18.62 -6.17
CA ARG A 65 -23.66 18.55 -7.39
C ARG A 65 -25.09 19.03 -7.16
N LYS A 66 -25.66 18.85 -5.96
CA LYS A 66 -26.98 19.39 -5.62
C LYS A 66 -26.95 20.90 -5.47
N LEU A 67 -25.95 21.43 -4.76
CA LEU A 67 -25.80 22.87 -4.54
C LEU A 67 -25.57 23.64 -5.84
N GLU A 68 -24.78 23.08 -6.78
CA GLU A 68 -24.59 23.69 -8.11
C GLU A 68 -25.90 23.74 -8.92
N ARG A 69 -26.72 22.69 -8.85
CA ARG A 69 -28.02 22.65 -9.55
C ARG A 69 -29.04 23.62 -8.94
N GLU A 70 -29.06 23.76 -7.61
CA GLU A 70 -29.94 24.73 -6.95
C GLU A 70 -29.53 26.18 -7.24
N ARG A 71 -28.23 26.48 -7.32
CA ARG A 71 -27.75 27.81 -7.72
C ARG A 71 -28.11 28.14 -9.16
N ALA A 72 -27.91 27.18 -10.08
CA ALA A 72 -28.27 27.35 -11.49
C ALA A 72 -29.79 27.57 -11.71
N SER A 73 -30.64 26.99 -10.85
CA SER A 73 -32.11 27.17 -10.95
C SER A 73 -32.63 28.43 -10.23
N ARG A 74 -31.83 29.10 -9.39
CA ARG A 74 -32.22 30.35 -8.70
C ARG A 74 -31.75 31.61 -9.41
N GLU A 75 -30.77 31.51 -10.32
CA GLU A 75 -30.28 32.62 -11.14
C GLU A 75 -31.01 32.78 -12.49
N SER A 76 -31.96 31.89 -12.83
CA SER A 76 -32.78 31.95 -14.05
C SER A 76 -34.21 32.42 -13.81
#